data_AF-A0A7J7LUJ4-F1
#
_entry.id   AF-A0A7J7LUJ4-F1
#
_cell.length_a   1.000
_cell.length_b   1.000
_cell.length_c   1.000
_cell.angle_alpha   90.00
_cell.angle_beta   90.00
_cell.angle_gamma   90.00
#
_symmetry.space_group_name_H-M   'P 1'
#
loop_
_entity.id
_entity.type
_entity.pdbx_description
1 polymer ?
#
loop_
_entity_poly.entity_id
_entity_poly.type
_entity_poly.pdbx_seq_one_letter_code
_entity_poly.pdbx_strand_id
1 'polypeptide(L)'
;MIVISTVSIFQYCDIRKKCEGDLYCNFSNMEKFLNQKYVRNTLGVGEIEFVSCSPTVYQAMMMDWMRNLEVGIPALLEDGVKFLIYTGEYDLICNWLGKSRWVHAMEWSGHK
;
A
#
# COMPACT_ATOMS: atom_id res chain seq x y z
N MET A 1 10.97 11.38 9.10
CA MET A 1 11.88 10.48 8.36
C MET A 1 12.90 9.94 9.36
N ILE A 2 12.60 8.81 9.99
CA ILE A 2 13.61 8.11 10.82
C ILE A 2 14.48 7.34 9.83
N VAL A 3 15.69 7.84 9.61
CA VAL A 3 16.72 7.14 8.86
C VAL A 3 17.26 6.05 9.79
N ILE A 4 16.78 4.81 9.63
CA ILE A 4 17.44 3.65 10.24
C ILE A 4 18.64 3.32 9.35
N SER A 5 19.79 3.91 9.69
CA SER A 5 21.04 3.89 8.92
C SER A 5 21.90 2.64 9.14
N THR A 6 21.31 1.51 9.54
CA THR A 6 22.06 0.25 9.70
C THR A 6 21.23 -0.90 9.14
N VAL A 7 21.48 -1.22 7.86
CA VAL A 7 21.10 -2.47 7.17
C VAL A 7 19.60 -2.79 7.26
N SER A 8 18.80 -2.33 6.30
CA SER A 8 17.43 -2.83 6.08
C SER A 8 17.49 -4.26 5.51
N ILE A 9 17.77 -5.22 6.39
CA ILE A 9 17.79 -6.67 6.10
C ILE A 9 16.39 -7.24 5.87
N PHE A 10 15.33 -6.47 6.15
CA PHE A 10 13.93 -6.93 6.16
C PHE A 10 13.10 -6.31 5.05
N GLN A 11 12.22 -7.11 4.45
CA GLN A 11 11.29 -6.68 3.41
C GLN A 11 10.20 -5.77 3.97
N TYR A 12 9.83 -4.69 3.27
CA TYR A 12 8.81 -3.74 3.76
C TYR A 12 7.42 -4.36 3.96
N CYS A 13 7.06 -5.33 3.12
CA CYS A 13 5.78 -6.04 3.21
C CYS A 13 5.72 -7.07 4.35
N ASP A 14 6.87 -7.63 4.77
CA ASP A 14 6.95 -8.72 5.74
C ASP A 14 8.31 -8.71 6.45
N ILE A 15 8.33 -8.26 7.70
CA ILE A 15 9.53 -8.16 8.53
C ILE A 15 10.21 -9.51 8.80
N ARG A 16 9.52 -10.63 8.58
CA ARG A 16 10.10 -11.97 8.79
C ARG A 16 10.98 -12.40 7.62
N LYS A 17 10.81 -11.77 6.46
CA LYS A 17 11.55 -12.10 5.25
C LYS A 17 12.77 -11.21 5.11
N LYS A 18 13.87 -11.82 4.65
CA LYS A 18 15.03 -11.06 4.22
C LYS A 18 14.79 -10.43 2.86
N CYS A 19 15.37 -9.27 2.61
CA CYS A 19 15.36 -8.66 1.29
C CYS A 19 16.16 -9.53 0.30
N GLU A 20 15.47 -10.12 -0.67
CA GLU A 20 16.07 -10.78 -1.82
C GLU A 20 15.80 -9.92 -3.07
N GLY A 21 16.75 -9.05 -3.42
CA GLY A 21 16.61 -8.09 -4.52
C GLY A 21 16.03 -6.76 -4.05
N ASP A 22 14.94 -6.30 -4.68
CA ASP A 22 14.27 -5.05 -4.32
C ASP A 22 13.67 -5.09 -2.91
N LEU A 23 13.59 -3.92 -2.26
CA LEU A 23 13.02 -3.74 -0.91
C LEU A 23 11.51 -4.08 -0.84
N TYR A 24 10.87 -4.30 -1.99
CA TYR A 24 9.44 -4.48 -2.17
C TYR A 24 9.05 -5.94 -2.40
N CYS A 25 7.74 -6.22 -2.35
CA CYS A 25 7.17 -7.50 -2.74
C CYS A 25 7.54 -7.85 -4.19
N ASN A 26 7.90 -9.11 -4.46
CA ASN A 26 8.24 -9.57 -5.81
C ASN A 26 6.98 -9.75 -6.67
N PHE A 27 6.83 -8.93 -7.71
CA PHE A 27 5.72 -8.97 -8.67
C PHE A 27 6.08 -9.57 -10.04
N SER A 28 7.29 -10.10 -10.20
CA SER A 28 7.82 -10.54 -11.51
C SER A 28 6.96 -11.60 -12.21
N ASN A 29 6.36 -12.53 -11.47
CA ASN A 29 5.50 -13.57 -12.05
C ASN A 29 4.21 -12.97 -12.63
N MET A 30 3.62 -11.98 -11.96
CA MET A 30 2.44 -11.28 -12.42
C MET A 30 2.75 -10.46 -13.67
N GLU A 31 3.84 -9.69 -13.67
CA GLU A 31 4.26 -8.91 -14.82
C GLU A 31 4.55 -9.80 -16.04
N LYS A 32 5.26 -10.91 -15.85
CA LYS A 32 5.52 -11.88 -16.92
C LYS A 32 4.24 -12.46 -17.50
N PHE A 33 3.27 -12.80 -16.65
CA PHE A 33 2.00 -13.38 -17.08
C PHE A 33 1.15 -12.36 -17.85
N LEU A 34 0.97 -11.16 -17.30
CA LEU A 34 0.13 -10.12 -17.89
C LEU A 34 0.72 -9.56 -19.19
N ASN A 35 2.02 -9.66 -19.39
CA ASN A 35 2.67 -9.25 -20.64
C ASN A 35 2.66 -10.32 -21.75
N GLN A 36 2.13 -11.52 -21.50
CA GLN A 36 1.99 -12.52 -22.57
C GLN A 36 1.00 -12.02 -23.63
N LYS A 37 1.39 -12.13 -24.91
CA LYS A 37 0.55 -11.69 -26.04
C LYS A 37 -0.86 -12.28 -26.00
N TYR A 38 -0.99 -13.56 -25.68
CA TYR A 38 -2.29 -14.22 -25.56
C TYR A 38 -3.15 -13.61 -24.43
N VAL A 39 -2.56 -13.34 -23.26
CA VAL A 39 -3.27 -12.73 -22.12
C VAL A 39 -3.72 -11.31 -22.47
N ARG A 40 -2.83 -10.51 -23.07
CA ARG A 40 -3.15 -9.14 -23.52
C ARG A 40 -4.25 -9.10 -24.57
N ASN A 41 -4.19 -10.01 -25.54
CA ASN A 41 -5.23 -10.16 -26.56
C ASN A 41 -6.57 -10.55 -25.94
N THR A 42 -6.56 -11.45 -24.96
CA THR A 42 -7.77 -11.89 -24.26
C THR A 42 -8.40 -10.75 -23.43
N LEU A 43 -7.58 -9.92 -22.79
CA LEU A 43 -8.02 -8.76 -22.02
C LEU A 43 -8.38 -7.54 -22.89
N GLY A 44 -8.00 -7.54 -24.17
CA GLY A 44 -8.28 -6.44 -25.10
C GLY A 44 -7.48 -5.15 -24.81
N VAL A 45 -6.33 -5.25 -24.14
CA VAL A 45 -5.53 -4.08 -23.71
C VAL A 45 -4.54 -3.57 -24.76
N GLY A 46 -4.54 -4.17 -25.96
CA GLY A 46 -3.67 -3.80 -27.07
C GLY A 46 -2.19 -4.05 -26.78
N GLU A 47 -1.34 -3.14 -27.26
CA GLU A 47 0.12 -3.24 -27.17
C GLU A 47 0.74 -2.44 -26.01
N ILE A 48 -0.04 -2.11 -24.98
CA ILE A 48 0.48 -1.47 -23.76
C ILE A 48 1.22 -2.48 -22.89
N GLU A 49 2.44 -2.17 -22.48
CA GLU A 49 3.22 -2.99 -21.55
C GLU A 49 2.69 -2.82 -20.12
N PHE A 50 2.45 -3.94 -19.44
CA PHE A 50 2.06 -3.94 -18.05
C PHE A 50 3.30 -3.79 -17.16
N VAL A 51 3.24 -2.82 -16.24
CA VAL A 51 4.20 -2.63 -15.14
C VAL A 51 3.43 -2.59 -13.82
N SER A 52 3.99 -3.17 -12.75
CA SER A 52 3.32 -3.21 -11.44
C SER A 52 3.16 -1.84 -10.79
N CYS A 53 4.19 -0.99 -10.91
CA CYS A 53 4.21 0.37 -10.33
C CYS A 53 4.81 1.35 -11.33
N SER A 54 4.06 2.38 -11.74
CA SER A 54 4.57 3.44 -12.62
C SER A 54 5.39 4.47 -11.84
N PRO A 55 6.68 4.66 -12.14
CA PRO A 55 7.49 5.69 -11.49
C PRO A 55 7.00 7.09 -11.83
N THR A 56 6.46 7.31 -13.03
CA THR A 56 5.93 8.62 -13.45
C THR A 56 4.74 9.05 -12.58
N VAL A 57 3.79 8.14 -12.36
CA VAL A 57 2.63 8.43 -11.49
C VAL A 57 3.06 8.60 -10.05
N TYR A 58 3.97 7.74 -9.56
CA TYR A 58 4.53 7.87 -8.21
C TYR A 58 5.16 9.24 -7.96
N GLN A 59 5.99 9.73 -8.89
CA GLN A 59 6.61 11.05 -8.80
C GLN A 59 5.59 12.19 -8.85
N ALA A 60 4.55 12.05 -9.69
CA ALA A 60 3.50 13.06 -9.79
C ALA A 60 2.68 13.20 -8.48
N MET A 61 2.51 12.11 -7.73
CA MET A 61 1.74 12.10 -6.47
C MET A 61 2.62 12.27 -5.21
N MET A 62 3.92 12.51 -5.35
CA MET A 62 4.84 12.56 -4.21
C MET A 62 4.47 13.65 -3.19
N MET A 63 3.89 14.77 -3.65
CA MET A 63 3.47 15.87 -2.77
C MET A 63 2.24 15.53 -1.92
N ASP A 64 1.44 14.54 -2.32
CA ASP A 64 0.26 14.11 -1.56
C ASP A 64 0.63 13.18 -0.39
N TRP A 65 1.88 12.70 -0.32
CA TRP A 65 2.31 11.68 0.63
C TRP A 65 2.05 12.04 2.11
N MET A 66 2.23 13.31 2.48
CA MET A 66 2.07 13.77 3.86
C MET A 66 0.72 14.45 4.12
N ARG A 67 -0.21 14.40 3.16
CA ARG A 67 -1.54 14.98 3.33
C ARG A 67 -2.34 14.14 4.33
N ASN A 68 -2.89 14.78 5.36
CA ASN A 68 -3.75 14.09 6.30
C ASN A 68 -5.13 13.83 5.67
N LEU A 69 -5.41 12.56 5.37
CA LEU A 69 -6.68 12.10 4.82
C LEU A 69 -7.59 11.47 5.88
N GLU A 70 -7.07 11.20 7.09
CA GLU A 70 -7.82 10.53 8.16
C GLU A 70 -9.00 11.37 8.66
N VAL A 71 -8.88 12.69 8.57
CA VAL A 71 -9.89 13.66 9.00
C VAL A 71 -11.20 13.59 8.21
N GLY A 72 -11.19 12.95 7.02
CA GLY A 72 -12.41 12.73 6.23
C GLY A 72 -13.23 11.52 6.69
N ILE A 73 -12.63 10.61 7.45
CA ILE A 73 -13.25 9.34 7.83
C ILE A 73 -14.44 9.54 8.78
N PRO A 74 -14.38 10.40 9.82
CA PRO A 74 -15.51 10.63 10.71
C PRO A 74 -16.79 11.05 9.96
N ALA A 75 -16.69 11.96 8.99
CA ALA A 75 -17.84 12.39 8.19
C ALA A 75 -18.50 11.21 7.44
N LEU A 76 -17.70 10.30 6.88
CA LEU A 76 -18.21 9.09 6.21
C LEU A 76 -18.92 8.15 7.20
N LEU A 77 -18.40 8.03 8.42
CA LEU A 77 -19.01 7.20 9.46
C LEU A 77 -20.36 7.78 9.92
N GLU A 78 -20.46 9.10 10.07
CA GLU A 78 -21.72 9.78 10.42
C GLU A 78 -22.79 9.62 9.32
N ASP A 79 -22.37 9.56 8.05
CA ASP A 79 -23.25 9.26 6.92
C ASP A 79 -23.66 7.78 6.82
N GLY A 80 -23.28 6.95 7.81
CA GLY A 80 -23.66 5.55 7.91
C GLY A 80 -22.82 4.60 7.06
N VAL A 81 -21.68 5.05 6.53
CA VAL A 81 -20.76 4.18 5.77
C VAL A 81 -20.05 3.23 6.74
N LYS A 82 -20.14 1.91 6.48
CA LYS A 82 -19.43 0.91 7.26
C LYS A 82 -17.94 0.91 6.91
N PHE A 83 -17.10 0.95 7.91
CA PHE A 83 -15.64 1.01 7.76
C PHE A 83 -14.95 -0.16 8.45
N LEU A 84 -13.99 -0.79 7.76
CA LEU A 84 -13.19 -1.90 8.28
C LEU A 84 -11.71 -1.64 7.98
N ILE A 85 -10.89 -1.60 9.03
CA ILE A 85 -9.43 -1.55 8.91
C ILE A 85 -8.88 -2.91 9.26
N TYR A 86 -8.24 -3.53 8.28
CA TYR A 86 -7.50 -4.78 8.46
C TYR A 86 -6.02 -4.53 8.19
N THR A 87 -5.16 -5.20 8.96
CA THR A 87 -3.72 -4.99 8.91
C THR A 87 -2.98 -6.31 9.12
N GLY A 88 -1.91 -6.55 8.37
CA GLY A 88 -1.01 -7.67 8.62
C GLY A 88 -0.12 -7.39 9.82
N GLU A 89 0.05 -8.38 10.70
CA GLU A 89 0.90 -8.25 11.91
C GLU A 89 2.37 -7.96 11.56
N TYR A 90 2.85 -8.49 10.44
CA TYR A 90 4.26 -8.43 10.03
C TYR A 90 4.57 -7.38 8.96
N ASP A 91 3.60 -6.53 8.60
CA ASP A 91 3.82 -5.42 7.66
C ASP A 91 4.63 -4.30 8.35
N LEU A 92 5.74 -3.89 7.74
CA LEU A 92 6.57 -2.81 8.29
C LEU A 92 6.07 -1.44 7.85
N ILE A 93 5.83 -1.28 6.54
CA ILE A 93 5.54 0.03 5.93
C ILE A 93 4.19 0.57 6.40
N CYS A 94 3.20 -0.30 6.54
CA CYS A 94 1.85 0.02 6.98
C CYS A 94 1.49 -0.81 8.24
N ASN A 95 2.36 -0.74 9.25
CA ASN A 95 2.28 -1.57 10.43
C ASN A 95 0.98 -1.43 11.23
N TRP A 96 0.60 -2.54 11.90
CA TRP A 96 -0.62 -2.63 12.71
C TRP A 96 -0.61 -1.69 13.92
N LEU A 97 0.56 -1.39 14.50
CA LEU A 97 0.67 -0.48 15.65
C LEU A 97 0.28 0.94 15.29
N GLY A 98 0.83 1.47 14.17
CA GLY A 98 0.50 2.79 13.65
C GLY A 98 -0.97 2.87 13.28
N LYS A 99 -1.49 1.84 12.60
CA LYS A 99 -2.92 1.77 12.25
C LYS A 99 -3.83 1.71 13.47
N SER A 100 -3.48 0.89 14.47
CA SER A 100 -4.24 0.81 15.72
C SER A 100 -4.30 2.17 16.42
N ARG A 101 -3.17 2.87 16.55
CA ARG A 101 -3.10 4.15 17.26
C ARG A 101 -4.00 5.23 16.69
N TRP A 102 -3.98 5.44 15.37
CA TRP A 102 -4.80 6.50 14.78
C TRP A 102 -6.29 6.15 14.83
N VAL A 103 -6.64 4.87 14.68
CA VAL A 103 -8.04 4.41 14.79
C VAL A 103 -8.60 4.60 16.20
N HIS A 104 -7.79 4.31 17.23
CA HIS A 104 -8.19 4.53 18.63
C HIS A 104 -8.18 6.02 19.02
N ALA A 105 -7.48 6.88 18.27
CA ALA A 105 -7.49 8.33 18.50
C ALA A 105 -8.58 9.06 17.69
N MET A 106 -9.19 8.38 16.72
CA MET A 106 -10.20 8.97 15.83
C MET A 106 -11.53 9.13 16.56
N GLU A 107 -11.97 10.37 16.72
CA GLU A 107 -13.25 10.72 17.33
C GLU A 107 -14.39 10.63 16.29
N TRP A 108 -15.46 9.92 16.64
CA TRP A 108 -16.71 9.84 15.88
C TRP A 108 -17.84 9.34 16.80
N SER A 109 -19.11 9.51 16.42
CA SER A 109 -20.27 9.30 17.30
C SER A 109 -20.42 7.87 17.84
N GLY A 110 -19.92 6.87 17.12
CA GLY A 110 -19.91 5.47 17.54
C GLY A 110 -18.59 5.00 18.16
N HIS A 111 -17.62 5.90 18.37
CA HIS A 111 -16.38 5.58 19.07
C HIS A 111 -16.67 5.27 20.54
N LYS A 112 -16.08 4.19 21.07
CA LYS A 112 -16.22 3.75 22.47
C LYS A 112 -14.87 3.63 23.13
#